data_AF-A0A699RS31-F1
#
_entry.id   AF-A0A699RS31-F1
#
_cell.length_a   1.000
_cell.length_b   1.000
_cell.length_c   1.000
_cell.angle_alpha   90.00
_cell.angle_beta   90.00
_cell.angle_gamma   90.00
#
_symmetry.space_group_name_H-M   'P 1'
#
loop_
_entity.id
_entity.type
_entity.pdbx_description
1 polymer ?
#
loop_
_entity_poly.entity_id
_entity_poly.type
_entity_poly.pdbx_seq_one_letter_code
_entity_poly.pdbx_strand_id
1 'polypeptide(L)'
;ISSAGIYKQTEEPPHVEGDTVKADAGHVAVEKYLSEVFRNWASFRPQYMIGSGNNKDCEEWFFDRIVRGRPVPIPGSGMQLTNISHVKDLSSMLTKAVENPTTASGVIFNCVSDRAVTLDGMAKL
;
A
#
# COMPACT_ATOMS: atom_id res chain seq x y z
N ILE A 1 7.44 0.62 8.39
CA ILE A 1 6.65 0.50 7.15
C ILE A 1 6.30 -0.96 6.95
N SER A 2 5.04 -1.26 6.68
CA SER A 2 4.46 -2.58 6.44
C SER A 2 3.96 -2.67 4.99
N SER A 3 2.96 -3.50 4.70
CA SER A 3 2.38 -3.62 3.36
C SER A 3 0.92 -4.05 3.40
N ALA A 4 0.06 -3.45 2.58
CA ALA A 4 -1.31 -3.94 2.36
C ALA A 4 -1.33 -5.30 1.64
N GLY A 5 -0.23 -5.70 0.98
CA GLY A 5 -0.10 -7.01 0.34
C GLY A 5 -0.08 -8.20 1.31
N ILE A 6 -0.19 -7.97 2.62
CA ILE A 6 -0.26 -9.02 3.64
C ILE A 6 -1.69 -9.48 3.95
N TYR A 7 -2.72 -8.74 3.53
CA TYR A 7 -4.10 -9.19 3.70
C TYR A 7 -4.35 -10.50 2.94
N LYS A 8 -5.26 -11.33 3.47
CA LYS A 8 -5.79 -12.49 2.74
C LYS A 8 -6.82 -12.01 1.72
N GLN A 9 -7.01 -12.77 0.65
CA GLN A 9 -8.00 -12.46 -0.37
C GLN A 9 -9.40 -12.26 0.25
N THR A 10 -10.12 -11.25 -0.24
CA THR A 10 -11.49 -10.92 0.14
C THR A 10 -12.37 -10.79 -1.10
N GLU A 11 -13.68 -10.96 -0.91
CA GLU A 11 -14.71 -10.67 -1.90
C GLU A 11 -15.21 -9.20 -1.79
N GLU A 12 -14.80 -8.47 -0.75
CA GLU A 12 -15.24 -7.09 -0.45
C GLU A 12 -14.05 -6.11 -0.47
N PRO A 13 -13.39 -5.87 -1.61
CA PRO A 13 -12.34 -4.86 -1.71
C PRO A 13 -12.93 -3.43 -1.66
N PRO A 14 -12.15 -2.43 -1.19
CA PRO A 14 -10.78 -2.54 -0.69
C PRO A 14 -10.71 -3.03 0.76
N HIS A 15 -9.55 -3.59 1.13
CA HIS A 15 -9.28 -3.97 2.51
C HIS A 15 -9.30 -2.78 3.47
N VAL A 16 -9.79 -3.02 4.69
CA VAL A 16 -9.76 -2.08 5.81
C VAL A 16 -8.93 -2.64 6.97
N GLU A 17 -8.47 -1.76 7.84
CA GLU A 17 -7.68 -2.15 9.01
C GLU A 17 -8.50 -3.04 9.95
N GLY A 18 -7.93 -4.19 10.31
CA GLY A 18 -8.63 -5.25 11.06
C GLY A 18 -8.96 -6.48 10.23
N ASP A 19 -8.93 -6.36 8.89
CA ASP A 19 -9.10 -7.50 8.00
C ASP A 19 -8.04 -8.58 8.22
N THR A 20 -8.41 -9.82 7.88
CA THR A 20 -7.55 -10.98 8.12
C THR A 20 -6.25 -10.87 7.31
N VAL A 21 -5.13 -11.02 7.99
CA VAL A 21 -3.78 -11.03 7.38
C VAL A 21 -3.20 -12.43 7.28
N LYS A 22 -2.22 -12.61 6.39
CA LYS A 22 -1.39 -13.80 6.24
C LYS A 22 -0.42 -13.88 7.41
N ALA A 23 -0.66 -14.80 8.35
CA ALA A 23 0.10 -14.89 9.60
C ALA A 23 1.60 -15.19 9.39
N ASP A 24 1.95 -15.82 8.27
CA ASP A 24 3.30 -16.13 7.83
C ASP A 24 4.00 -14.98 7.09
N ALA A 25 3.31 -13.88 6.81
CA ALA A 25 3.91 -12.72 6.19
C ALA A 25 4.87 -12.02 7.17
N GLY A 26 6.13 -11.80 6.75
CA GLY A 26 7.15 -11.20 7.60
C GLY A 26 6.77 -9.85 8.22
N HIS A 27 5.99 -9.02 7.51
CA HIS A 27 5.53 -7.74 8.06
C HIS A 27 4.59 -7.92 9.27
N VAL A 28 3.75 -8.97 9.30
CA VAL A 28 2.87 -9.27 10.43
C VAL A 28 3.69 -9.62 11.68
N ALA A 29 4.76 -10.40 11.50
CA ALA A 29 5.67 -10.73 12.60
C ALA A 29 6.36 -9.48 13.16
N VAL A 30 6.79 -8.55 12.30
CA VAL A 30 7.39 -7.28 12.72
C VAL A 30 6.37 -6.37 13.40
N GLU A 31 5.15 -6.23 12.88
CA GLU A 31 4.08 -5.46 13.52
C GLU A 31 3.76 -5.98 14.92
N LYS A 32 3.64 -7.30 15.07
CA LYS A 32 3.43 -7.94 16.36
C LYS A 32 4.58 -7.65 17.32
N TYR A 33 5.82 -7.86 16.88
CA TYR A 33 7.01 -7.56 17.69
C TYR A 33 7.04 -6.10 18.15
N LEU A 34 6.75 -5.16 17.25
CA LEU A 34 6.70 -3.74 17.60
C LEU A 34 5.64 -3.47 18.68
N SER A 35 4.47 -4.09 18.55
CA SER A 35 3.37 -3.92 19.52
C SER A 35 3.66 -4.49 20.91
N GLU A 36 4.48 -5.54 21.00
CA GLU A 36 4.83 -6.20 22.25
C GLU A 36 6.00 -5.50 22.96
N VAL A 37 6.95 -4.94 22.21
CA VAL A 37 8.18 -4.36 22.75
C VAL A 37 8.05 -2.87 23.02
N PHE A 38 7.38 -2.12 22.15
CA PHE A 38 7.33 -0.67 22.23
C PHE A 38 5.97 -0.18 22.69
N ARG A 39 5.97 0.73 23.67
CA ARG A 39 4.75 1.40 24.11
C ARG A 39 4.19 2.36 23.05
N ASN A 40 5.07 2.96 22.26
CA ASN A 40 4.73 3.91 21.20
C ASN A 40 5.23 3.39 19.87
N TRP A 41 4.30 3.02 18.99
CA TRP A 41 4.57 2.52 17.66
C TRP A 41 3.39 2.84 16.73
N ALA A 42 3.64 2.88 15.42
CA ALA A 42 2.59 2.96 14.41
C ALA A 42 3.03 2.14 13.20
N SER A 43 2.08 1.48 12.52
CA SER A 43 2.35 0.76 11.28
C SER A 43 1.61 1.39 10.11
N PHE A 44 2.23 1.36 8.94
CA PHE A 44 1.73 1.97 7.71
C PHE A 44 1.77 0.90 6.63
N ARG A 45 0.61 0.55 6.08
CA ARG A 45 0.40 -0.50 5.07
C ARG A 45 0.06 0.17 3.73
N PRO A 46 1.06 0.64 2.96
CA PRO A 46 0.82 1.10 1.61
C PRO A 46 0.47 -0.08 0.68
N GLN A 47 -0.28 0.23 -0.37
CA GLN A 47 -0.51 -0.66 -1.51
C GLN A 47 0.50 -0.34 -2.62
N TYR A 48 0.16 -0.40 -3.90
CA TYR A 48 1.09 -0.12 -4.99
C TYR A 48 1.66 1.29 -4.85
N MET A 49 2.88 1.36 -4.32
CA MET A 49 3.57 2.63 -4.09
C MET A 49 4.04 3.20 -5.41
N ILE A 50 3.74 4.49 -5.62
CA ILE A 50 4.01 5.20 -6.85
C ILE A 50 4.71 6.54 -6.60
N GLY A 51 5.45 7.03 -7.59
CA GLY A 51 6.01 8.37 -7.61
C GLY A 51 7.53 8.45 -7.39
N SER A 52 8.06 9.63 -7.69
CA SER A 52 9.51 9.89 -7.71
C SER A 52 10.19 9.61 -6.36
N GLY A 53 11.32 8.89 -6.41
CA GLY A 53 12.07 8.49 -5.23
C GLY A 53 11.56 7.20 -4.56
N ASN A 54 10.63 6.49 -5.20
CA ASN A 54 10.25 5.14 -4.78
C ASN A 54 11.46 4.19 -4.86
N ASN A 55 11.61 3.31 -3.87
CA ASN A 55 12.75 2.39 -3.79
C ASN A 55 12.58 1.15 -4.69
N LYS A 56 11.38 0.93 -5.22
CA LYS A 56 11.08 -0.13 -6.17
C LYS A 56 10.71 0.51 -7.49
N ASP A 57 11.56 0.31 -8.48
CA ASP A 57 11.25 0.73 -9.84
C ASP A 57 10.32 -0.28 -10.51
N CYS A 58 9.04 -0.20 -10.16
CA CYS A 58 8.01 -1.00 -10.79
C CYS A 58 7.34 -0.25 -11.94
N GLU A 59 7.40 1.08 -11.94
CA GLU A 59 6.65 1.94 -12.86
C GLU A 59 7.37 2.13 -14.21
N GLU A 60 8.71 2.19 -14.21
CA GLU A 60 9.49 2.46 -15.42
C GLU A 60 9.18 1.46 -16.54
N TRP A 61 9.00 0.18 -16.20
CA TRP A 61 8.64 -0.84 -17.18
C TRP A 61 7.29 -0.59 -17.86
N PHE A 62 6.31 -0.07 -17.11
CA PHE A 62 4.99 0.28 -17.66
C PHE A 62 5.08 1.57 -18.47
N PHE A 63 5.77 2.59 -17.96
CA PHE A 63 5.96 3.85 -18.67
C PHE A 63 6.73 3.66 -19.97
N ASP A 64 7.80 2.86 -20.01
CA ASP A 64 8.53 2.52 -21.25
C ASP A 64 7.59 1.97 -22.33
N ARG A 65 6.63 1.13 -21.94
CA ARG A 65 5.65 0.59 -22.89
C ARG A 65 4.68 1.66 -23.37
N ILE A 66 4.10 2.41 -22.45
CA ILE A 66 3.11 3.45 -22.75
C ILE A 66 3.71 4.50 -23.69
N VAL A 67 4.89 5.05 -23.36
CA VAL A 67 5.53 6.11 -24.16
C VAL A 67 6.00 5.63 -25.54
N ARG A 68 6.20 4.32 -25.72
CA ARG A 68 6.56 3.70 -27.01
C ARG A 68 5.37 3.07 -27.75
N GLY A 69 4.14 3.25 -27.25
CA GLY A 69 2.95 2.64 -27.85
C GLY A 69 2.95 1.11 -27.86
N ARG A 70 3.66 0.47 -26.92
CA ARG A 70 3.70 -0.99 -26.78
C ARG A 70 2.56 -1.46 -25.89
N PRO A 71 2.02 -2.67 -26.12
CA PRO A 71 0.98 -3.23 -25.25
C PRO A 71 1.45 -3.37 -23.81
N VAL A 72 0.59 -2.95 -22.87
CA VAL A 72 0.73 -3.22 -21.43
C VAL A 72 -0.08 -4.48 -21.11
N PRO A 73 0.55 -5.61 -20.74
CA PRO A 73 -0.19 -6.80 -20.37
C PRO A 73 -0.85 -6.61 -19.00
N ILE A 74 -2.18 -6.76 -18.97
CA ILE A 74 -3.00 -6.70 -17.76
C ILE A 74 -3.51 -8.12 -17.45
N PRO A 75 -3.39 -8.61 -16.21
CA PRO A 75 -3.82 -9.96 -15.88
C PRO A 75 -5.35 -10.10 -15.83
N GLY A 76 -5.85 -11.19 -16.42
CA GLY A 76 -7.28 -11.51 -16.38
C GLY A 76 -8.13 -10.48 -17.11
N SER A 77 -9.23 -10.03 -16.48
CA SER A 77 -10.14 -9.04 -17.06
C SER A 77 -9.67 -7.59 -16.91
N GLY A 78 -8.65 -7.33 -16.09
CA GLY A 78 -8.22 -5.98 -15.70
C GLY A 78 -9.16 -5.26 -14.74
N MET A 79 -10.33 -5.83 -14.44
CA MET A 79 -11.35 -5.22 -13.57
C MET A 79 -11.11 -5.45 -12.07
N GLN A 80 -10.02 -6.12 -11.70
CA GLN A 80 -9.65 -6.30 -10.30
C GLN A 80 -9.40 -4.94 -9.65
N LEU A 81 -10.08 -4.67 -8.54
CA LEU A 81 -9.93 -3.45 -7.78
C LEU A 81 -8.61 -3.46 -7.00
N THR A 82 -7.93 -2.33 -7.01
CA THR A 82 -6.73 -2.06 -6.26
C THR A 82 -6.74 -0.62 -5.76
N ASN A 83 -5.82 -0.30 -4.87
CA ASN A 83 -5.47 1.07 -4.51
C ASN A 83 -4.03 1.37 -4.87
N ILE A 84 -3.73 2.67 -4.95
CA ILE A 84 -2.39 3.22 -5.16
C ILE A 84 -1.99 4.05 -3.93
N SER A 85 -0.69 4.20 -3.73
CA SER A 85 -0.12 4.93 -2.60
C SER A 85 0.97 5.85 -3.10
N HIS A 86 0.72 7.15 -3.20
CA HIS A 86 1.77 8.05 -3.63
C HIS A 86 2.82 8.25 -2.52
N VAL A 87 4.11 8.20 -2.86
CA VAL A 87 5.21 8.27 -1.88
C VAL A 87 5.21 9.57 -1.06
N LYS A 88 4.77 10.69 -1.65
CA LYS A 88 4.62 11.97 -0.91
C LYS A 88 3.52 11.92 0.14
N ASP A 89 2.42 11.22 -0.15
CA ASP A 89 1.29 11.11 0.78
C ASP A 89 1.69 10.20 1.94
N LEU A 90 2.33 9.06 1.65
CA LEU A 90 2.90 8.20 2.68
C LEU A 90 3.89 8.98 3.57
N SER A 91 4.79 9.76 2.98
CA SER A 91 5.76 10.58 3.73
C SER A 91 5.06 11.62 4.63
N SER A 92 3.98 12.22 4.13
CA SER A 92 3.15 13.16 4.90
C SER A 92 2.44 12.47 6.06
N MET A 93 1.89 11.27 5.86
CA MET A 93 1.27 10.46 6.91
C MET A 93 2.27 10.09 8.01
N LEU A 94 3.47 9.65 7.63
CA LEU A 94 4.55 9.35 8.58
C LEU A 94 4.94 10.57 9.40
N THR A 95 5.09 11.72 8.74
CA THR A 95 5.41 12.99 9.40
C THR A 95 4.32 13.35 10.41
N LYS A 96 3.05 13.24 10.03
CA LYS A 96 1.90 13.51 10.91
C LYS A 96 1.83 12.60 12.12
N ALA A 97 2.18 11.32 11.98
CA ALA A 97 2.23 10.40 13.10
C ALA A 97 3.33 10.72 14.10
N VAL A 98 4.50 11.17 13.62
CA VAL A 98 5.59 11.66 14.48
C VAL A 98 5.20 12.96 15.18
N GLU A 99 4.51 13.88 14.50
CA GLU A 99 4.00 15.12 15.08
C GLU A 99 2.90 14.88 16.12
N ASN A 100 2.15 13.78 16.01
CA ASN A 100 0.99 13.46 16.85
C ASN A 100 1.13 12.07 17.50
N PRO A 101 2.17 11.83 18.32
CA PRO A 101 2.54 10.49 18.78
C PRO A 101 1.48 9.86 19.68
N THR A 102 0.75 10.65 20.47
CA THR A 102 -0.33 10.14 21.33
C THR A 102 -1.47 9.54 20.51
N THR A 103 -1.85 10.18 19.39
CA THR A 103 -2.93 9.73 18.52
C THR A 103 -2.50 8.55 17.62
N ALA A 104 -1.25 8.56 17.16
CA ALA A 104 -0.74 7.53 16.27
C ALA A 104 -0.30 6.25 17.00
N SER A 105 -0.04 6.32 18.31
CA SER A 105 0.47 5.19 19.08
C SER A 105 -0.50 4.01 19.09
N GLY A 106 0.01 2.82 18.76
CA GLY A 106 -0.75 1.58 18.69
C GLY A 106 -1.61 1.44 17.43
N VAL A 107 -1.51 2.37 16.48
CA VAL A 107 -2.40 2.42 15.30
C VAL A 107 -1.71 1.84 14.07
N ILE A 108 -2.50 1.10 13.30
CA ILE A 108 -2.17 0.64 11.96
C ILE A 108 -2.97 1.48 10.98
N PHE A 109 -2.31 1.99 9.95
CA PHE A 109 -2.92 2.79 8.88
C PHE A 109 -2.71 2.11 7.53
N ASN A 110 -3.78 1.88 6.78
CA ASN A 110 -3.73 1.63 5.36
C ASN A 110 -3.44 2.97 4.67
N CYS A 111 -2.38 3.01 3.86
CA CYS A 111 -1.97 4.24 3.18
C CYS A 111 -2.38 4.14 1.73
N VAL A 112 -3.59 4.55 1.39
CA VAL A 112 -4.18 4.37 0.06
C VAL A 112 -4.83 5.66 -0.43
N SER A 113 -5.05 5.76 -1.73
CA SER A 113 -5.89 6.80 -2.34
C SER A 113 -7.33 6.77 -1.79
N ASP A 114 -8.02 7.89 -1.96
CA ASP A 114 -9.44 8.05 -1.62
C ASP A 114 -10.39 7.19 -2.49
N ARG A 115 -9.88 6.68 -3.61
CA ARG A 115 -10.62 5.85 -4.56
C ARG A 115 -9.82 4.59 -4.89
N ALA A 116 -10.54 3.47 -4.96
CA ALA A 116 -10.06 2.29 -5.65
C ALA A 116 -10.05 2.51 -7.17
N VAL A 117 -9.10 1.87 -7.83
CA VAL A 117 -8.94 1.83 -9.29
C VAL A 117 -8.93 0.38 -9.75
N THR A 118 -9.36 0.12 -10.99
CA THR A 118 -9.13 -1.19 -11.60
C THR A 118 -7.70 -1.26 -12.13
N LEU A 119 -7.14 -2.45 -12.35
CA LEU A 119 -5.83 -2.57 -13.04
C LEU A 119 -5.85 -1.93 -14.42
N ASP A 120 -6.97 -2.06 -15.12
CA ASP A 120 -7.21 -1.44 -16.42
C ASP A 120 -7.26 0.10 -16.32
N GLY A 121 -7.86 0.62 -15.25
CA GLY A 121 -7.86 2.05 -14.95
C GLY A 121 -6.46 2.55 -14.60
N MET A 122 -5.71 1.79 -13.79
CA MET A 122 -4.35 2.13 -13.38
C MET A 122 -3.40 2.28 -14.57
N ALA A 123 -3.53 1.44 -15.60
CA ALA A 123 -2.72 1.54 -16.81
C ALA A 123 -3.09 2.73 -17.74
N LYS A 124 -4.25 3.37 -17.50
CA LYS A 124 -4.77 4.50 -18.28
C LYS A 124 -4.67 5.85 -17.55
N LEU A 125 -4.30 5.85 -16.26
CA LEU A 125 -4.01 7.07 -15.48
C LEU A 125 -2.77 7.78 -16.03
#